data_AF-A0A5P8K1Y6-F1
#
_entry.id   AF-A0A5P8K1Y6-F1
#
_cell.length_a   1.000
_cell.length_b   1.000
_cell.length_c   1.000
_cell.angle_alpha   90.00
_cell.angle_beta   90.00
_cell.angle_gamma   90.00
#
_symmetry.space_group_name_H-M   'P 1'
#
loop_
_entity.id
_entity.type
_entity.pdbx_description
1 polymer ?
#
loop_
_entity_poly.entity_id
_entity_poly.type
_entity_poly.pdbx_seq_one_letter_code
_entity_poly.pdbx_strand_id
1 'polypeptide(L)'
;MVCGANETPKTSGPPSYVPHCAHHVSYVLTVLDRLVPAGTRCAVIGAPLNSNVGDSAIWLGQRALLGALGADVRYACDLMSYDAGHLAACLPDGPIMLTGGGNLGDLWEDSQLLREQVLRDFPDRRIVQLPQSVHFTDHTNLTRARRVFDAHPDLTLLLRDRHSLHRCRTVFEAPALLAPDLAFAVPPDALTGGTVAHDVVWLAREDKESAKGPPAGRGAARRGHSGPYVFDWTREGADLDWRRAKEALWRSRARALCRAGSGDPPGAVPALLAAYDGLARLQLARGCRLLTAGRVAVTDRLHGHVLALLLGLPHILVADRYGKARSHWETWTTHRPPTTQWAWTEGEARQRAGRLLEALRAP
;
A
#
# COMPACT_ATOMS: atom_id res chain seq x y z
N MET A 1 -18.91 -42.28 25.16
CA MET A 1 -19.86 -41.17 25.11
C MET A 1 -19.32 -40.02 25.95
N VAL A 2 -18.50 -39.14 25.35
CA VAL A 2 -18.33 -37.73 25.76
C VAL A 2 -17.91 -37.01 24.47
N CYS A 3 -18.84 -36.26 23.89
CA CYS A 3 -18.60 -35.44 22.70
C CYS A 3 -17.69 -34.27 23.08
N GLY A 4 -16.52 -34.19 22.45
CA GLY A 4 -15.69 -32.99 22.47
C GLY A 4 -16.42 -31.87 21.74
N ALA A 5 -16.64 -30.77 22.44
CA ALA A 5 -17.25 -29.56 21.89
C ALA A 5 -16.40 -29.04 20.72
N ASN A 6 -17.01 -28.97 19.55
CA ASN A 6 -16.51 -28.16 18.44
C ASN A 6 -16.49 -26.70 18.91
N GLU A 7 -15.30 -26.16 19.18
CA GLU A 7 -15.12 -24.72 19.26
C GLU A 7 -15.37 -24.13 17.88
N THR A 8 -16.54 -23.53 17.71
CA THR A 8 -16.82 -22.62 16.60
C THR A 8 -15.74 -21.54 16.56
N PRO A 9 -15.13 -21.24 15.40
CA PRO A 9 -14.19 -20.13 15.30
C PRO A 9 -14.90 -18.85 15.72
N LYS A 10 -14.33 -18.13 16.69
CA LYS A 10 -14.80 -16.81 17.10
C LYS A 10 -14.98 -15.96 15.85
N THR A 11 -16.23 -15.61 15.55
CA THR A 11 -16.55 -14.56 14.59
C THR A 11 -15.79 -13.32 15.05
N SER A 12 -14.77 -12.91 14.28
CA SER A 12 -14.06 -11.66 14.50
C SER A 12 -15.11 -10.55 14.58
N GLY A 13 -15.03 -9.70 15.61
CA GLY A 13 -15.89 -8.52 15.71
C GLY A 13 -15.80 -7.66 14.43
N PRO A 14 -16.72 -6.71 14.23
CA PRO A 14 -16.68 -5.84 13.06
C PRO A 14 -15.28 -5.25 12.90
N PRO A 15 -14.77 -5.18 11.66
CA PRO A 15 -13.41 -4.70 11.42
C PRO A 15 -13.26 -3.29 12.00
N SER A 16 -12.25 -3.13 12.85
CA SER A 16 -11.93 -1.85 13.47
C SER A 16 -11.09 -1.03 12.50
N TYR A 17 -11.46 0.23 12.31
CA TYR A 17 -10.72 1.20 11.50
C TYR A 17 -10.49 2.47 12.30
N VAL A 18 -9.52 3.28 11.88
CA VAL A 18 -9.26 4.58 12.49
C VAL A 18 -10.49 5.49 12.31
N PRO A 19 -11.19 5.91 13.40
CA PRO A 19 -12.52 6.52 13.29
C PRO A 19 -12.58 7.77 12.40
N HIS A 20 -11.62 8.69 12.52
CA HIS A 20 -11.60 9.90 11.69
C HIS A 20 -11.26 9.62 10.21
N CYS A 21 -10.82 8.41 9.86
CA CYS A 21 -10.61 7.98 8.47
C CYS A 21 -11.64 6.96 7.95
N ALA A 22 -12.62 6.56 8.75
CA ALA A 22 -13.57 5.49 8.44
C ALA A 22 -14.40 5.73 7.16
N HIS A 23 -14.65 6.99 6.78
CA HIS A 23 -15.38 7.30 5.55
C HIS A 23 -14.61 6.88 4.27
N HIS A 24 -13.27 6.91 4.30
CA HIS A 24 -12.47 6.39 3.17
C HIS A 24 -12.67 4.88 3.04
N VAL A 25 -12.64 4.18 4.16
CA VAL A 25 -12.85 2.73 4.22
C VAL A 25 -14.26 2.36 3.75
N SER A 26 -15.28 3.10 4.20
CA SER A 26 -16.68 2.89 3.79
C SER A 26 -16.87 3.08 2.28
N TYR A 27 -16.22 4.09 1.70
CA TYR A 27 -16.20 4.29 0.24
C TYR A 27 -15.57 3.09 -0.46
N VAL A 28 -14.36 2.67 -0.03
CA VAL A 28 -13.66 1.54 -0.64
C VAL A 28 -14.51 0.27 -0.56
N LEU A 29 -15.12 -0.04 0.58
CA LEU A 29 -16.01 -1.19 0.74
C LEU A 29 -17.21 -1.11 -0.22
N THR A 30 -17.81 0.06 -0.41
CA THR A 30 -18.91 0.26 -1.36
C THR A 30 -18.50 -0.05 -2.81
N VAL A 31 -17.26 0.29 -3.18
CA VAL A 31 -16.72 -0.02 -4.51
C VAL A 31 -16.37 -1.51 -4.62
N LEU A 32 -15.69 -2.07 -3.61
CA LEU A 32 -15.22 -3.45 -3.62
C LEU A 32 -16.36 -4.46 -3.54
N ASP A 33 -17.43 -4.21 -2.77
CA ASP A 33 -18.57 -5.12 -2.64
C ASP A 33 -19.24 -5.43 -4.01
N ARG A 34 -19.19 -4.47 -4.95
CA ARG A 34 -19.70 -4.67 -6.33
C ARG A 34 -18.80 -5.55 -7.19
N LEU A 35 -17.50 -5.58 -6.89
CA LEU A 35 -16.48 -6.26 -7.70
C LEU A 35 -16.09 -7.62 -7.10
N VAL A 36 -16.14 -7.72 -5.78
CA VAL A 36 -15.78 -8.85 -4.92
C VAL A 36 -16.88 -8.99 -3.85
N PRO A 37 -18.05 -9.54 -4.21
CA PRO A 37 -19.14 -9.75 -3.25
C PRO A 37 -18.72 -10.65 -2.08
N ALA A 38 -19.51 -10.62 -1.01
CA ALA A 38 -19.19 -11.37 0.18
C ALA A 38 -19.01 -12.88 -0.09
N GLY A 39 -17.96 -13.49 0.48
CA GLY A 39 -17.64 -14.91 0.29
C GLY A 39 -16.90 -15.25 -1.01
N THR A 40 -16.51 -14.26 -1.82
CA THR A 40 -15.79 -14.49 -3.08
C THR A 40 -14.46 -15.20 -2.85
N ARG A 41 -14.23 -16.32 -3.55
CA ARG A 41 -12.93 -16.97 -3.66
C ARG A 41 -12.08 -16.22 -4.69
N CYS A 42 -10.87 -15.81 -4.31
CA CYS A 42 -10.08 -14.90 -5.13
C CYS A 42 -8.58 -15.14 -5.05
N ALA A 43 -7.84 -14.58 -6.01
CA ALA A 43 -6.39 -14.53 -6.02
C ALA A 43 -5.90 -13.10 -5.75
N VAL A 44 -4.75 -12.96 -5.10
CA VAL A 44 -4.09 -11.68 -4.86
C VAL A 44 -2.66 -11.70 -5.38
N ILE A 45 -2.35 -10.81 -6.31
CA ILE A 45 -1.03 -10.71 -6.94
C ILE A 45 -0.35 -9.42 -6.50
N GLY A 46 0.93 -9.52 -6.12
CA GLY A 46 1.77 -8.38 -5.78
C GLY A 46 1.93 -8.11 -4.28
N ALA A 47 2.03 -9.17 -3.46
CA ALA A 47 2.39 -9.03 -2.06
C ALA A 47 3.74 -8.27 -1.89
N PRO A 48 3.84 -7.30 -0.96
CA PRO A 48 5.02 -6.45 -0.86
C PRO A 48 6.16 -7.16 -0.12
N LEU A 49 7.28 -7.40 -0.82
CA LEU A 49 8.54 -7.88 -0.22
C LEU A 49 9.68 -6.85 -0.32
N ASN A 50 9.33 -5.57 -0.31
CA ASN A 50 10.27 -4.46 -0.47
C ASN A 50 10.40 -3.62 0.84
N SER A 51 11.33 -2.64 0.84
CA SER A 51 11.57 -1.79 2.01
C SER A 51 10.57 -0.62 2.15
N ASN A 52 9.70 -0.40 1.17
CA ASN A 52 8.74 0.70 1.16
C ASN A 52 7.56 0.40 2.08
N VAL A 53 7.48 1.15 3.18
CA VAL A 53 6.44 0.97 4.19
C VAL A 53 5.03 1.22 3.63
N GLY A 54 4.92 2.13 2.65
CA GLY A 54 3.63 2.42 2.03
C GLY A 54 2.98 1.20 1.37
N ASP A 55 3.77 0.36 0.71
CA ASP A 55 3.26 -0.86 0.06
C ASP A 55 2.81 -1.88 1.11
N SER A 56 3.49 -1.93 2.25
CA SER A 56 3.08 -2.75 3.40
C SER A 56 1.75 -2.27 4.01
N ALA A 57 1.54 -0.94 4.09
CA ALA A 57 0.28 -0.36 4.55
C ALA A 57 -0.88 -0.71 3.59
N ILE A 58 -0.65 -0.59 2.28
CA ILE A 58 -1.63 -1.00 1.25
C ILE A 58 -2.01 -2.47 1.44
N TRP A 59 -1.01 -3.36 1.58
CA TRP A 59 -1.26 -4.78 1.76
C TRP A 59 -2.12 -5.10 2.98
N LEU A 60 -1.78 -4.52 4.14
CA LEU A 60 -2.55 -4.75 5.37
C LEU A 60 -3.96 -4.19 5.26
N GLY A 61 -4.14 -3.03 4.65
CA GLY A 61 -5.46 -2.47 4.39
C GLY A 61 -6.28 -3.32 3.41
N GLN A 62 -5.66 -3.82 2.34
CA GLN A 62 -6.28 -4.76 1.41
C GLN A 62 -6.73 -6.04 2.11
N ARG A 63 -5.87 -6.64 2.94
CA ARG A 63 -6.20 -7.85 3.71
C ARG A 63 -7.33 -7.62 4.70
N ALA A 64 -7.36 -6.46 5.36
CA ALA A 64 -8.45 -6.08 6.25
C ALA A 64 -9.78 -5.92 5.51
N LEU A 65 -9.78 -5.29 4.34
CA LEU A 65 -10.98 -5.13 3.50
C LEU A 65 -11.49 -6.46 2.96
N LEU A 66 -10.59 -7.33 2.49
CA LEU A 66 -10.97 -8.67 2.04
C LEU A 66 -11.53 -9.53 3.19
N GLY A 67 -10.94 -9.43 4.39
CA GLY A 67 -11.49 -10.06 5.59
C GLY A 67 -12.88 -9.53 5.95
N ALA A 68 -13.10 -8.21 5.84
CA ALA A 68 -14.40 -7.58 6.08
C ALA A 68 -15.49 -8.05 5.11
N LEU A 69 -15.12 -8.32 3.86
CA LEU A 69 -16.00 -8.91 2.84
C LEU A 69 -16.11 -10.44 2.97
N GLY A 70 -15.42 -11.08 3.91
CA GLY A 70 -15.38 -12.54 4.02
C GLY A 70 -14.81 -13.23 2.77
N ALA A 71 -13.96 -12.55 2.00
CA ALA A 71 -13.34 -13.09 0.81
C ALA A 71 -12.31 -14.18 1.17
N ASP A 72 -12.36 -15.31 0.47
CA ASP A 72 -11.44 -16.43 0.65
C ASP A 72 -10.28 -16.32 -0.36
N VAL A 73 -9.11 -15.91 0.10
CA VAL A 73 -7.92 -15.79 -0.75
C VAL A 73 -7.30 -17.16 -0.95
N ARG A 74 -7.47 -17.70 -2.16
CA ARG A 74 -7.03 -19.05 -2.57
C ARG A 74 -5.64 -19.09 -3.19
N TYR A 75 -5.12 -17.95 -3.62
CA TYR A 75 -3.77 -17.84 -4.16
C TYR A 75 -3.19 -16.46 -3.83
N ALA A 76 -1.91 -16.42 -3.47
CA ALA A 76 -1.19 -15.16 -3.32
C ALA A 76 0.27 -15.28 -3.74
N CYS A 77 0.80 -14.24 -4.38
CA CYS A 77 2.21 -14.18 -4.75
C CYS A 77 2.77 -12.76 -4.65
N ASP A 78 4.08 -12.65 -4.47
CA ASP A 78 4.82 -11.40 -4.73
C ASP A 78 5.33 -11.38 -6.18
N LEU A 79 5.96 -10.25 -6.53
CA LEU A 79 6.47 -9.96 -7.87
C LEU A 79 7.32 -11.09 -8.48
N MET A 80 8.09 -11.82 -7.67
CA MET A 80 9.06 -12.82 -8.16
C MET A 80 8.54 -14.27 -8.10
N SER A 81 7.31 -14.47 -7.65
CA SER A 81 6.78 -15.81 -7.33
C SER A 81 5.48 -16.15 -8.05
N TYR A 82 5.12 -15.35 -9.06
CA TYR A 82 3.94 -15.61 -9.86
C TYR A 82 4.10 -16.89 -10.69
N ASP A 83 3.08 -17.72 -10.65
CA ASP A 83 2.98 -18.99 -11.36
C ASP A 83 1.51 -19.19 -11.79
N ALA A 84 1.27 -19.10 -13.09
CA ALA A 84 -0.07 -19.19 -13.66
C ALA A 84 -0.68 -20.60 -13.47
N GLY A 85 0.13 -21.66 -13.60
CA GLY A 85 -0.35 -23.03 -13.41
C GLY A 85 -0.76 -23.29 -11.96
N HIS A 86 0.02 -22.78 -11.01
CA HIS A 86 -0.31 -22.87 -9.60
C HIS A 86 -1.56 -22.05 -9.25
N LEU A 87 -1.69 -20.82 -9.78
CA LEU A 87 -2.90 -20.02 -9.59
C LEU A 87 -4.13 -20.78 -10.10
N ALA A 88 -4.08 -21.31 -11.32
CA ALA A 88 -5.18 -22.08 -11.92
C ALA A 88 -5.53 -23.33 -11.09
N ALA A 89 -4.54 -24.02 -10.54
CA ALA A 89 -4.77 -25.19 -9.66
C ALA A 89 -5.42 -24.82 -8.33
N CYS A 90 -5.00 -23.70 -7.71
CA CYS A 90 -5.54 -23.23 -6.43
C CYS A 90 -6.93 -22.59 -6.54
N LEU A 91 -7.17 -21.92 -7.67
CA LEU A 91 -8.34 -21.12 -7.95
C LEU A 91 -8.78 -21.28 -9.42
N PRO A 92 -9.49 -22.37 -9.76
CA PRO A 92 -9.94 -22.66 -11.13
C PRO A 92 -10.95 -21.66 -11.69
N ASP A 93 -11.70 -20.97 -10.83
CA ASP A 93 -12.67 -19.90 -11.16
C ASP A 93 -12.57 -18.71 -10.16
N GLY A 94 -13.18 -17.56 -10.48
CA GLY A 94 -13.22 -16.38 -9.60
C GLY A 94 -12.29 -15.21 -9.99
N PRO A 95 -12.35 -14.06 -9.30
CA PRO A 95 -11.57 -12.88 -9.70
C PRO A 95 -10.10 -12.94 -9.25
N ILE A 96 -9.25 -12.29 -10.03
CA ILE A 96 -7.84 -12.03 -9.70
C ILE A 96 -7.68 -10.54 -9.37
N MET A 97 -7.14 -10.26 -8.19
CA MET A 97 -6.87 -8.91 -7.74
C MET A 97 -5.39 -8.58 -7.85
N LEU A 98 -5.08 -7.46 -8.49
CA LEU A 98 -3.73 -6.91 -8.54
C LEU A 98 -3.59 -5.85 -7.46
N THR A 99 -2.58 -5.97 -6.61
CA THR A 99 -2.37 -5.07 -5.45
C THR A 99 -2.32 -3.58 -5.87
N GLY A 100 -2.86 -2.72 -5.01
CA GLY A 100 -2.90 -1.26 -5.21
C GLY A 100 -1.54 -0.57 -5.08
N GLY A 101 -1.52 0.77 -5.11
CA GLY A 101 -0.30 1.56 -4.96
C GLY A 101 0.03 2.52 -6.10
N GLY A 102 1.29 2.56 -6.54
CA GLY A 102 1.77 3.57 -7.51
C GLY A 102 2.70 3.01 -8.59
N ASN A 103 2.44 1.80 -9.07
CA ASN A 103 3.23 1.02 -10.01
C ASN A 103 2.48 0.68 -11.34
N LEU A 104 1.40 1.39 -11.64
CA LEU A 104 0.72 1.31 -12.94
C LEU A 104 1.45 2.22 -13.94
N GLY A 105 2.26 1.61 -14.78
CA GLY A 105 2.99 2.24 -15.88
C GLY A 105 4.51 2.07 -15.81
N ASP A 106 5.26 3.01 -16.36
CA ASP A 106 6.69 2.84 -16.70
C ASP A 106 7.67 3.18 -15.57
N LEU A 107 7.20 3.82 -14.50
CA LEU A 107 8.04 4.05 -13.31
C LEU A 107 8.41 2.76 -12.60
N TRP A 108 7.61 1.70 -12.67
CA TRP A 108 7.89 0.45 -11.96
C TRP A 108 7.57 -0.71 -12.90
N GLU A 109 8.36 -0.79 -13.97
CA GLU A 109 8.07 -1.61 -15.15
C GLU A 109 7.87 -3.09 -14.83
N ASP A 110 8.63 -3.68 -13.90
CA ASP A 110 8.44 -5.09 -13.52
C ASP A 110 7.01 -5.37 -13.03
N SER A 111 6.42 -4.45 -12.26
CA SER A 111 5.03 -4.58 -11.80
C SER A 111 4.02 -4.44 -12.94
N GLN A 112 4.33 -3.59 -13.93
CA GLN A 112 3.52 -3.43 -15.12
C GLN A 112 3.62 -4.65 -16.06
N LEU A 113 4.81 -5.22 -16.21
CA LEU A 113 5.03 -6.44 -16.98
C LEU A 113 4.31 -7.65 -16.36
N LEU A 114 4.38 -7.81 -15.03
CA LEU A 114 3.62 -8.84 -14.33
C LEU A 114 2.11 -8.67 -14.54
N ARG A 115 1.59 -7.45 -14.39
CA ARG A 115 0.18 -7.15 -14.64
C ARG A 115 -0.26 -7.55 -16.05
N GLU A 116 0.53 -7.20 -17.05
CA GLU A 116 0.25 -7.57 -18.43
C GLU A 116 0.38 -9.07 -18.68
N GLN A 117 1.28 -9.76 -17.98
CA GLN A 117 1.38 -11.21 -18.04
C GLN A 117 0.12 -11.87 -17.48
N VAL A 118 -0.35 -11.45 -16.31
CA VAL A 118 -1.59 -11.99 -15.70
C VAL A 118 -2.80 -11.80 -16.62
N LEU A 119 -2.92 -10.62 -17.25
CA LEU A 119 -3.99 -10.35 -18.21
C LEU A 119 -3.94 -11.28 -19.43
N ARG A 120 -2.74 -11.66 -19.90
CA ARG A 120 -2.59 -12.61 -21.02
C ARG A 120 -2.83 -14.05 -20.62
N ASP A 121 -2.42 -14.43 -19.41
CA ASP A 121 -2.54 -15.80 -18.92
C ASP A 121 -4.00 -16.17 -18.58
N PHE A 122 -4.83 -15.19 -18.24
CA PHE A 122 -6.20 -15.40 -17.74
C PHE A 122 -7.26 -14.53 -18.46
N PRO A 123 -7.43 -14.65 -19.78
CA PRO A 123 -8.33 -13.80 -20.56
C PRO A 123 -9.82 -14.01 -20.26
N ASP A 124 -10.17 -15.14 -19.64
CA ASP A 124 -11.53 -15.55 -19.29
C ASP A 124 -11.90 -15.21 -17.83
N ARG A 125 -10.97 -14.63 -17.07
CA ARG A 125 -11.15 -14.33 -15.64
C ARG A 125 -11.39 -12.85 -15.45
N ARG A 126 -12.24 -12.50 -14.47
CA ARG A 126 -12.31 -11.11 -14.00
C ARG A 126 -10.98 -10.70 -13.38
N ILE A 127 -10.42 -9.58 -13.85
CA ILE A 127 -9.22 -8.98 -13.28
C ILE A 127 -9.54 -7.59 -12.75
N VAL A 128 -9.24 -7.36 -11.47
CA VAL A 128 -9.42 -6.06 -10.82
C VAL A 128 -8.07 -5.51 -10.42
N GLN A 129 -7.66 -4.41 -11.04
CA GLN A 129 -6.57 -3.60 -10.52
C GLN A 129 -7.09 -2.77 -9.35
N LEU A 130 -6.61 -3.06 -8.15
CA LEU A 130 -6.96 -2.31 -6.95
C LEU A 130 -6.38 -0.87 -6.98
N PRO A 131 -6.85 0.07 -6.13
CA PRO A 131 -6.59 1.50 -6.26
C PRO A 131 -5.13 1.87 -6.54
N GLN A 132 -4.89 2.47 -7.71
CA GLN A 132 -3.56 2.82 -8.23
C GLN A 132 -3.44 4.28 -8.63
N SER A 133 -2.21 4.81 -8.58
CA SER A 133 -1.82 5.99 -9.36
C SER A 133 -1.18 5.55 -10.69
N VAL A 134 -1.60 6.13 -11.82
CA VAL A 134 -1.05 5.81 -13.15
C VAL A 134 0.01 6.82 -13.59
N HIS A 135 1.11 6.31 -14.15
CA HIS A 135 2.13 7.13 -14.76
C HIS A 135 2.76 6.44 -15.96
N PHE A 136 2.55 7.01 -17.15
CA PHE A 136 3.30 6.70 -18.37
C PHE A 136 3.95 7.97 -18.91
N THR A 137 5.24 7.91 -19.19
CA THR A 137 6.05 8.89 -19.91
C THR A 137 6.50 8.39 -21.28
N ASP A 138 6.76 7.09 -21.40
CA ASP A 138 7.15 6.43 -22.63
C ASP A 138 5.90 6.00 -23.42
N HIS A 139 5.77 6.52 -24.65
CA HIS A 139 4.64 6.24 -25.53
C HIS A 139 4.59 4.79 -26.02
N THR A 140 5.75 4.14 -26.18
CA THR A 140 5.86 2.72 -26.54
C THR A 140 5.30 1.84 -25.43
N ASN A 141 5.68 2.12 -24.17
CA ASN A 141 5.15 1.40 -23.02
C ASN A 141 3.65 1.62 -22.84
N LEU A 142 3.16 2.84 -23.07
CA LEU A 142 1.72 3.11 -23.05
C LEU A 142 0.97 2.33 -24.14
N THR A 143 1.51 2.30 -25.36
CA THR A 143 0.93 1.58 -26.48
C THR A 143 0.90 0.07 -26.23
N ARG A 144 1.97 -0.48 -25.65
CA ARG A 144 2.02 -1.89 -25.22
C ARG A 144 0.98 -2.20 -24.16
N ALA A 145 0.91 -1.40 -23.09
CA ALA A 145 -0.07 -1.57 -22.03
C ALA A 145 -1.50 -1.50 -22.57
N ARG A 146 -1.78 -0.54 -23.46
CA ARG A 146 -3.08 -0.37 -24.10
C ARG A 146 -3.51 -1.61 -24.89
N ARG A 147 -2.62 -2.19 -25.70
CA ARG A 147 -2.92 -3.43 -26.44
C ARG A 147 -3.34 -4.59 -25.54
N VAL A 148 -2.73 -4.70 -24.36
CA VAL A 148 -3.04 -5.78 -23.42
C VAL A 148 -4.32 -5.47 -22.65
N PHE A 149 -4.50 -4.23 -22.20
CA PHE A 149 -5.64 -3.83 -21.37
C PHE A 149 -6.93 -3.83 -22.19
N ASP A 150 -6.90 -3.28 -23.41
CA ASP A 150 -8.08 -3.17 -24.29
C ASP A 150 -8.46 -4.55 -24.87
N ALA A 151 -7.53 -5.50 -24.94
CA ALA A 151 -7.82 -6.87 -25.36
C ALA A 151 -8.48 -7.74 -24.26
N HIS A 152 -8.47 -7.28 -23.00
CA HIS A 152 -8.97 -8.08 -21.89
C HIS A 152 -10.46 -7.77 -21.61
N PRO A 153 -11.37 -8.74 -21.74
CA PRO A 153 -12.81 -8.48 -21.74
C PRO A 153 -13.40 -8.08 -20.38
N ASP A 154 -12.80 -8.52 -19.26
CA ASP A 154 -13.28 -8.20 -17.91
C ASP A 154 -12.16 -7.65 -17.01
N LEU A 155 -11.53 -6.55 -17.46
CA LEU A 155 -10.58 -5.77 -16.66
C LEU A 155 -11.27 -4.54 -16.05
N THR A 156 -11.21 -4.37 -14.73
CA THR A 156 -11.61 -3.12 -14.06
C THR A 156 -10.41 -2.44 -13.40
N LEU A 157 -10.24 -1.15 -13.65
CA LEU A 157 -9.21 -0.30 -13.06
C LEU A 157 -9.78 0.53 -11.91
N LEU A 158 -9.27 0.34 -10.70
CA LEU A 158 -9.51 1.24 -9.58
C LEU A 158 -8.36 2.24 -9.46
N LEU A 159 -8.70 3.53 -9.40
CA LEU A 159 -7.73 4.62 -9.33
C LEU A 159 -7.90 5.39 -8.03
N ARG A 160 -6.77 5.73 -7.41
CA ARG A 160 -6.74 6.38 -6.09
C ARG A 160 -6.71 7.90 -6.11
N ASP A 161 -6.75 8.52 -7.28
CA ASP A 161 -6.77 9.96 -7.46
C ASP A 161 -7.45 10.36 -8.78
N ARG A 162 -8.02 11.56 -8.83
CA ARG A 162 -8.80 12.06 -9.99
C ARG A 162 -7.95 12.21 -11.24
N HIS A 163 -6.67 12.59 -11.11
CA HIS A 163 -5.78 12.70 -12.25
C HIS A 163 -5.56 11.32 -12.90
N SER A 164 -5.30 10.30 -12.08
CA SER A 164 -5.14 8.93 -12.54
C SER A 164 -6.42 8.37 -13.16
N LEU A 165 -7.58 8.64 -12.56
CA LEU A 165 -8.88 8.27 -13.12
C LEU A 165 -9.09 8.88 -14.51
N HIS A 166 -8.84 10.18 -14.64
CA HIS A 166 -8.98 10.89 -15.91
C HIS A 166 -8.07 10.28 -16.97
N ARG A 167 -6.77 10.10 -16.66
CA ARG A 167 -5.81 9.48 -17.58
C ARG A 167 -6.25 8.09 -18.03
N CYS A 168 -6.68 7.22 -17.12
CA CYS A 168 -7.12 5.88 -17.48
C CYS A 168 -8.36 5.90 -18.38
N ARG A 169 -9.35 6.74 -18.09
CA ARG A 169 -10.55 6.89 -18.93
C ARG A 169 -10.27 7.46 -20.32
N THR A 170 -9.20 8.23 -20.47
CA THR A 170 -8.80 8.78 -21.77
C THR A 170 -8.03 7.78 -22.61
N VAL A 171 -7.25 6.87 -21.99
CA VAL A 171 -6.27 6.04 -22.71
C VAL A 171 -6.69 4.58 -22.86
N PHE A 172 -7.47 4.03 -21.92
CA PHE A 172 -7.85 2.62 -21.91
C PHE A 172 -9.36 2.47 -22.08
N GLU A 173 -9.78 1.37 -22.72
CA GLU A 173 -11.20 1.01 -22.87
C GLU A 173 -11.77 0.34 -21.61
N ALA A 174 -10.90 -0.25 -20.79
CA ALA A 174 -11.27 -0.89 -19.53
C ALA A 174 -12.02 0.08 -18.58
N PRO A 175 -13.14 -0.36 -17.96
CA PRO A 175 -13.83 0.42 -16.94
C PRO A 175 -12.91 0.94 -15.84
N ALA A 176 -13.01 2.24 -15.57
CA ALA A 176 -12.18 2.93 -14.58
C ALA A 176 -13.04 3.62 -13.51
N LEU A 177 -12.82 3.25 -12.26
CA LEU A 177 -13.55 3.73 -11.08
C LEU A 177 -12.60 4.41 -10.09
N LEU A 178 -13.13 5.40 -9.37
CA LEU A 178 -12.40 6.08 -8.31
C LEU A 178 -12.64 5.37 -6.97
N ALA A 179 -11.57 5.11 -6.22
CA ALA A 179 -11.65 4.54 -4.88
C ALA A 179 -10.47 5.03 -4.03
N PRO A 180 -10.65 5.32 -2.73
CA PRO A 180 -9.54 5.73 -1.87
C PRO A 180 -8.40 4.70 -1.81
N ASP A 181 -7.22 5.15 -1.41
CA ASP A 181 -6.08 4.28 -1.17
C ASP A 181 -6.38 3.21 -0.10
N LEU A 182 -5.96 1.97 -0.32
CA LEU A 182 -6.26 0.87 0.58
C LEU A 182 -5.56 1.01 1.95
N ALA A 183 -4.48 1.77 2.05
CA ALA A 183 -3.79 2.01 3.31
C ALA A 183 -4.69 2.70 4.36
N PHE A 184 -5.77 3.38 3.97
CA PHE A 184 -6.74 3.91 4.93
C PHE A 184 -7.45 2.83 5.75
N ALA A 185 -7.47 1.58 5.26
CA ALA A 185 -8.08 0.44 5.94
C ALA A 185 -7.08 -0.35 6.80
N VAL A 186 -5.86 0.15 7.03
CA VAL A 186 -4.90 -0.47 7.94
C VAL A 186 -5.55 -0.67 9.33
N PRO A 187 -5.48 -1.88 9.91
CA PRO A 187 -5.99 -2.14 11.25
C PRO A 187 -5.32 -1.25 12.32
N PRO A 188 -6.07 -0.64 13.25
CA PRO A 188 -5.51 0.24 14.28
C PRO A 188 -4.41 -0.40 15.14
N ASP A 189 -4.51 -1.71 15.41
CA ASP A 189 -3.49 -2.47 16.17
C ASP A 189 -2.14 -2.56 15.42
N ALA A 190 -2.13 -2.35 14.11
CA ALA A 190 -0.90 -2.33 13.31
C ALA A 190 -0.22 -0.94 13.29
N LEU A 191 -0.90 0.12 13.75
CA LEU A 191 -0.39 1.49 13.78
C LEU A 191 0.38 1.76 15.08
N THR A 192 1.50 1.07 15.29
CA THR A 192 2.32 1.23 16.49
C THR A 192 3.24 2.45 16.39
N GLY A 193 2.91 3.51 17.13
CA GLY A 193 3.78 4.69 17.30
C GLY A 193 5.05 4.39 18.11
N GLY A 194 6.00 5.32 18.06
CA GLY A 194 7.23 5.31 18.83
C GLY A 194 7.31 6.48 19.80
N THR A 195 8.45 6.60 20.49
CA THR A 195 8.74 7.72 21.38
C THR A 195 9.15 8.95 20.58
N VAL A 196 8.57 10.10 20.90
CA VAL A 196 8.99 11.39 20.34
C VAL A 196 10.45 11.67 20.72
N ALA A 197 11.29 11.87 19.72
CA ALA A 197 12.72 12.17 19.85
C ALA A 197 13.11 13.50 19.17
N HIS A 198 12.25 14.02 18.29
CA HIS A 198 12.50 15.20 17.49
C HIS A 198 11.28 16.12 17.46
N ASP A 199 11.51 17.42 17.32
CA ASP A 199 10.42 18.36 17.03
C ASP A 199 9.85 18.10 15.63
N VAL A 200 10.73 18.05 14.62
CA VAL A 200 10.35 17.77 13.23
C VAL A 200 11.08 16.54 12.71
N VAL A 201 10.36 15.65 12.05
CA VAL A 201 10.94 14.63 11.17
C VAL A 201 10.58 14.91 9.72
N TRP A 202 11.46 14.58 8.79
CA TRP A 202 11.27 14.81 7.36
C TRP A 202 11.49 13.50 6.60
N LEU A 203 10.38 12.87 6.19
CA LEU A 203 10.40 11.70 5.32
C LEU A 203 10.49 12.17 3.86
N ALA A 204 11.71 12.21 3.33
CA ALA A 204 12.00 12.64 1.97
C ALA A 204 12.23 11.45 1.04
N ARG A 205 11.89 11.58 -0.25
CA ARG A 205 12.26 10.59 -1.27
C ARG A 205 13.68 10.81 -1.77
N GLU A 206 14.37 9.68 -1.97
CA GLU A 206 15.69 9.63 -2.61
C GLU A 206 15.71 8.82 -3.91
N ASP A 207 14.55 8.38 -4.38
CA ASP A 207 14.39 7.65 -5.65
C ASP A 207 13.92 8.57 -6.79
N LYS A 208 13.65 7.99 -7.95
CA LYS A 208 13.26 8.72 -9.18
C LYS A 208 11.94 9.49 -9.08
N GLU A 209 11.13 9.25 -8.04
CA GLU A 209 9.92 10.05 -7.76
C GLU A 209 10.21 11.30 -6.92
N SER A 210 11.45 11.48 -6.46
CA SER A 210 11.88 12.73 -5.80
C SER A 210 11.92 13.90 -6.79
N ALA A 211 11.37 15.06 -6.39
CA ALA A 211 11.34 16.27 -7.22
C ALA A 211 12.67 17.04 -7.16
N LYS A 212 13.27 17.16 -5.97
CA LYS A 212 14.45 18.00 -5.70
C LYS A 212 15.52 17.32 -4.84
N GLY A 213 15.37 16.03 -4.52
CA GLY A 213 16.21 15.34 -3.54
C GLY A 213 15.87 15.73 -2.09
N PRO A 214 16.48 15.07 -1.09
CA PRO A 214 16.25 15.38 0.31
C PRO A 214 16.82 16.77 0.66
N PRO A 215 16.18 17.50 1.59
CA PRO A 215 16.72 18.77 2.07
C PRO A 215 18.06 18.58 2.78
N ALA A 216 18.84 19.67 2.91
CA ALA A 216 20.09 19.65 3.69
C ALA A 216 19.80 19.27 5.17
N GLY A 217 20.69 18.44 5.76
CA GLY A 217 20.57 17.95 7.14
C GLY A 217 20.33 16.44 7.30
N ARG A 218 20.83 15.61 6.37
CA ARG A 218 20.72 14.14 6.43
C ARG A 218 21.43 13.57 7.67
N GLY A 219 20.75 12.68 8.41
CA GLY A 219 21.33 11.94 9.54
C GLY A 219 20.73 12.29 10.91
N ALA A 220 21.08 11.49 11.92
CA ALA A 220 20.58 11.62 13.29
C ALA A 220 20.79 13.05 13.81
N ALA A 221 19.75 13.65 14.41
CA ALA A 221 19.89 14.92 15.11
C ALA A 221 20.98 14.77 16.19
N ARG A 222 22.19 15.27 15.91
CA ARG A 222 23.23 15.38 16.94
C ARG A 222 22.70 16.35 17.99
N ARG A 223 22.73 15.97 19.28
CA ARG A 223 22.38 16.88 20.39
C ARG A 223 23.07 18.23 20.14
N GLY A 224 22.28 19.29 20.04
CA GLY A 224 22.76 20.66 19.77
C GLY A 224 22.62 21.19 18.34
N HIS A 225 22.16 20.39 17.36
CA HIS A 225 21.79 20.93 16.03
C HIS A 225 20.30 21.22 15.93
N SER A 226 19.94 22.48 15.65
CA SER A 226 18.59 22.91 15.33
C SER A 226 18.23 22.50 13.90
N GLY A 227 17.54 21.37 13.71
CA GLY A 227 17.09 20.94 12.38
C GLY A 227 16.21 19.69 12.41
N PRO A 228 15.44 19.43 11.33
CA PRO A 228 14.61 18.23 11.22
C PRO A 228 15.47 16.98 11.11
N TYR A 229 15.00 15.86 11.65
CA TYR A 229 15.58 14.54 11.34
C TYR A 229 15.10 14.09 9.96
N VAL A 230 16.00 14.13 8.96
CA VAL A 230 15.69 13.81 7.56
C VAL A 230 16.07 12.36 7.26
N PHE A 231 15.12 11.59 6.72
CA PHE A 231 15.30 10.17 6.41
C PHE A 231 14.47 9.72 5.19
N ASP A 232 14.87 8.60 4.60
CA ASP A 232 14.05 7.83 3.65
C ASP A 232 13.92 6.40 4.17
N TRP A 233 12.70 5.98 4.52
CA TRP A 233 12.45 4.66 5.09
C TRP A 233 12.84 3.47 4.19
N THR A 234 13.13 3.70 2.90
CA THR A 234 13.59 2.67 1.95
C THR A 234 15.10 2.48 2.02
N ARG A 235 15.82 3.50 2.52
CA ARG A 235 17.27 3.57 2.69
C ARG A 235 17.68 3.32 4.14
N GLU A 236 16.79 3.61 5.09
CA GLU A 236 16.97 3.17 6.47
C GLU A 236 17.10 1.64 6.53
N GLY A 237 18.05 1.17 7.33
CA GLY A 237 18.29 -0.25 7.48
C GLY A 237 16.99 -0.96 7.89
N ALA A 238 16.58 -1.97 7.11
CA ALA A 238 15.46 -2.81 7.53
C ALA A 238 15.79 -3.48 8.87
N ASP A 239 14.80 -3.51 9.77
CA ASP A 239 14.89 -4.17 11.08
C ASP A 239 15.37 -5.62 10.89
N LEU A 240 16.23 -6.08 11.80
CA LEU A 240 16.79 -7.44 11.76
C LEU A 240 15.69 -8.51 11.71
N ASP A 241 14.59 -8.29 12.43
CA ASP A 241 13.45 -9.20 12.46
C ASP A 241 12.78 -9.31 11.09
N TRP A 242 12.64 -8.21 10.36
CA TRP A 242 12.08 -8.23 9.01
C TRP A 242 12.98 -8.99 8.04
N ARG A 243 14.31 -8.76 8.10
CA ARG A 243 15.28 -9.49 7.27
C ARG A 243 15.23 -10.99 7.54
N ARG A 244 15.25 -11.40 8.81
CA ARG A 244 15.16 -12.80 9.24
C ARG A 244 13.86 -13.44 8.79
N ALA A 245 12.73 -12.76 8.96
CA ALA A 245 11.43 -13.26 8.53
C ALA A 245 11.37 -13.42 7.00
N LYS A 246 11.93 -12.47 6.24
CA LYS A 246 11.97 -12.52 4.78
C LYS A 246 12.84 -13.67 4.28
N GLU A 247 14.02 -13.86 4.89
CA GLU A 247 14.90 -15.00 4.60
C GLU A 247 14.24 -16.34 4.97
N ALA A 248 13.48 -16.40 6.07
CA ALA A 248 12.74 -17.59 6.44
C ALA A 248 11.65 -17.94 5.41
N LEU A 249 10.92 -16.94 4.92
CA LEU A 249 9.92 -17.11 3.85
C LEU A 249 10.56 -17.57 2.53
N TRP A 250 11.70 -16.99 2.13
CA TRP A 250 12.40 -17.44 0.93
C TRP A 250 12.90 -18.88 1.06
N ARG A 251 13.47 -19.24 2.21
CA ARG A 251 13.91 -20.62 2.47
C ARG A 251 12.74 -21.61 2.50
N SER A 252 11.58 -21.24 3.05
CA SER A 252 10.40 -22.13 3.05
C SER A 252 9.89 -22.38 1.64
N ARG A 253 9.86 -21.33 0.80
CA ARG A 253 9.47 -21.45 -0.61
C ARG A 253 10.43 -22.28 -1.44
N ALA A 254 11.73 -22.06 -1.30
CA ALA A 254 12.74 -22.89 -1.98
C ALA A 254 12.55 -24.37 -1.64
N ARG A 255 12.29 -24.70 -0.36
CA ARG A 255 11.99 -26.08 0.05
C ARG A 255 10.69 -26.62 -0.52
N ALA A 256 9.65 -25.79 -0.64
CA ALA A 256 8.37 -26.20 -1.22
C ALA A 256 8.53 -26.54 -2.72
N LEU A 257 9.28 -25.73 -3.47
CA LEU A 257 9.61 -26.00 -4.88
C LEU A 257 10.36 -27.33 -5.04
N CYS A 258 11.30 -27.65 -4.14
CA CYS A 258 12.00 -28.94 -4.16
C CYS A 258 11.12 -30.15 -3.84
N ARG A 259 9.92 -29.95 -3.29
CA ARG A 259 9.00 -31.01 -2.84
C ARG A 259 7.74 -31.13 -3.70
N ALA A 260 7.67 -30.39 -4.81
CA ALA A 260 6.45 -30.23 -5.59
C ALA A 260 5.98 -31.55 -6.25
N GLY A 261 5.03 -32.21 -5.57
CA GLY A 261 3.96 -33.02 -6.16
C GLY A 261 2.67 -32.19 -6.20
N SER A 262 1.70 -32.58 -7.03
CA SER A 262 0.54 -31.77 -7.41
C SER A 262 -0.23 -31.15 -6.23
N GLY A 263 -0.34 -29.81 -6.25
CA GLY A 263 -1.21 -29.01 -5.38
C GLY A 263 -0.57 -28.58 -4.05
N ASP A 264 -0.93 -27.38 -3.60
CA ASP A 264 -0.57 -26.90 -2.26
C ASP A 264 -1.29 -27.72 -1.18
N PRO A 265 -0.58 -28.17 -0.12
CA PRO A 265 -1.24 -28.88 0.97
C PRO A 265 -2.25 -27.97 1.69
N PRO A 266 -3.29 -28.54 2.33
CA PRO A 266 -4.24 -27.76 3.13
C PRO A 266 -3.52 -26.84 4.12
N GLY A 267 -3.83 -25.54 4.07
CA GLY A 267 -3.24 -24.53 4.95
C GLY A 267 -1.99 -23.82 4.40
N ALA A 268 -1.44 -24.21 3.24
CA ALA A 268 -0.27 -23.54 2.66
C ALA A 268 -0.54 -22.05 2.35
N VAL A 269 -1.65 -21.75 1.69
CA VAL A 269 -2.03 -20.37 1.33
C VAL A 269 -2.30 -19.50 2.56
N PRO A 270 -3.11 -19.94 3.56
CA PRO A 270 -3.24 -19.22 4.83
C PRO A 270 -1.90 -18.95 5.53
N ALA A 271 -0.98 -19.92 5.55
CA ALA A 271 0.35 -19.74 6.16
C ALA A 271 1.21 -18.73 5.38
N LEU A 272 1.13 -18.74 4.04
CA LEU A 272 1.81 -17.78 3.18
C LEU A 272 1.28 -16.35 3.40
N LEU A 273 -0.05 -16.19 3.46
CA LEU A 273 -0.70 -14.92 3.76
C LEU A 273 -0.29 -14.41 5.14
N ALA A 274 -0.26 -15.27 6.16
CA ALA A 274 0.21 -14.90 7.50
C ALA A 274 1.68 -14.44 7.50
N ALA A 275 2.54 -15.06 6.69
CA ALA A 275 3.93 -14.63 6.54
C ALA A 275 4.04 -13.25 5.88
N TYR A 276 3.25 -12.99 4.82
CA TYR A 276 3.18 -11.67 4.21
C TYR A 276 2.61 -10.61 5.15
N ASP A 277 1.54 -10.93 5.88
CA ASP A 277 0.94 -10.05 6.89
C ASP A 277 1.95 -9.71 8.00
N GLY A 278 2.70 -10.70 8.48
CA GLY A 278 3.76 -10.49 9.48
C GLY A 278 4.89 -9.58 8.98
N LEU A 279 5.38 -9.80 7.75
CA LEU A 279 6.40 -8.95 7.13
C LEU A 279 5.90 -7.52 6.94
N ALA A 280 4.67 -7.35 6.46
CA ALA A 280 4.07 -6.03 6.28
C ALA A 280 3.86 -5.31 7.62
N ARG A 281 3.47 -6.03 8.69
CA ARG A 281 3.35 -5.47 10.05
C ARG A 281 4.69 -4.98 10.60
N LEU A 282 5.77 -5.74 10.42
CA LEU A 282 7.11 -5.32 10.84
C LEU A 282 7.55 -4.04 10.13
N GLN A 283 7.35 -3.96 8.81
CA GLN A 283 7.67 -2.75 8.03
C GLN A 283 6.82 -1.55 8.45
N LEU A 284 5.51 -1.76 8.61
CA LEU A 284 4.58 -0.72 9.02
C LEU A 284 4.95 -0.18 10.41
N ALA A 285 5.20 -1.07 11.38
CA ALA A 285 5.63 -0.68 12.71
C ALA A 285 6.93 0.15 12.66
N ARG A 286 7.91 -0.23 11.82
CA ARG A 286 9.12 0.60 11.61
C ARG A 286 8.77 1.99 11.11
N GLY A 287 7.97 2.11 10.05
CA GLY A 287 7.62 3.41 9.47
C GLY A 287 6.79 4.28 10.41
N CYS A 288 5.85 3.68 11.16
CA CYS A 288 5.08 4.39 12.18
C CYS A 288 6.01 4.94 13.28
N ARG A 289 6.98 4.16 13.78
CA ARG A 289 7.98 4.64 14.76
C ARG A 289 8.84 5.78 14.20
N LEU A 290 9.27 5.69 12.94
CA LEU A 290 10.07 6.73 12.31
C LEU A 290 9.29 8.05 12.12
N LEU A 291 8.02 7.97 11.72
CA LEU A 291 7.16 9.15 11.58
C LEU A 291 6.82 9.77 12.93
N THR A 292 6.46 8.95 13.92
CA THR A 292 6.05 9.44 15.25
C THR A 292 7.22 9.80 16.17
N ALA A 293 8.46 9.56 15.73
CA ALA A 293 9.63 10.14 16.37
C ALA A 293 9.61 11.69 16.32
N GLY A 294 8.85 12.28 15.39
CA GLY A 294 8.61 13.73 15.32
C GLY A 294 7.29 14.13 15.96
N ARG A 295 7.23 15.34 16.53
CA ARG A 295 5.95 15.99 16.89
C ARG A 295 5.20 16.46 15.64
N VAL A 296 5.94 16.87 14.62
CA VAL A 296 5.44 17.26 13.30
C VAL A 296 6.22 16.50 12.23
N ALA A 297 5.52 15.98 11.22
CA ALA A 297 6.16 15.36 10.06
C ALA A 297 6.16 16.28 8.83
N VAL A 298 7.18 16.18 7.99
CA VAL A 298 7.19 16.73 6.64
C VAL A 298 7.43 15.58 5.68
N THR A 299 6.71 15.51 4.57
CA THR A 299 6.91 14.43 3.61
C THR A 299 6.51 14.78 2.19
N ASP A 300 7.23 14.21 1.23
CA ASP A 300 6.90 14.16 -0.21
C ASP A 300 6.39 12.75 -0.62
N ARG A 301 6.19 11.84 0.35
CA ARG A 301 5.63 10.50 0.12
C ARG A 301 4.13 10.51 0.41
N LEU A 302 3.33 10.06 -0.57
CA LEU A 302 1.88 9.86 -0.39
C LEU A 302 1.55 9.04 0.85
N HIS A 303 2.24 7.92 1.08
CA HIS A 303 1.98 7.09 2.26
C HIS A 303 2.54 7.70 3.56
N GLY A 304 3.52 8.60 3.50
CA GLY A 304 3.87 9.42 4.66
C GLY A 304 2.68 10.26 5.10
N HIS A 305 1.98 10.87 4.14
CA HIS A 305 0.74 11.62 4.38
C HIS A 305 -0.41 10.74 4.88
N VAL A 306 -0.71 9.61 4.23
CA VAL A 306 -1.80 8.71 4.65
C VAL A 306 -1.55 8.16 6.06
N LEU A 307 -0.31 7.73 6.37
CA LEU A 307 0.01 7.24 7.71
C LEU A 307 -0.03 8.36 8.75
N ALA A 308 0.44 9.57 8.43
CA ALA A 308 0.33 10.70 9.34
C ALA A 308 -1.14 11.05 9.65
N LEU A 309 -2.03 10.98 8.65
CA LEU A 309 -3.48 11.11 8.88
C LEU A 309 -4.01 10.02 9.82
N LEU A 310 -3.67 8.75 9.58
CA LEU A 310 -4.12 7.63 10.41
C LEU A 310 -3.61 7.73 11.86
N LEU A 311 -2.37 8.19 12.04
CA LEU A 311 -1.73 8.39 13.34
C LEU A 311 -2.18 9.68 14.05
N GLY A 312 -2.95 10.55 13.39
CA GLY A 312 -3.30 11.87 13.92
C GLY A 312 -2.09 12.81 14.06
N LEU A 313 -1.01 12.54 13.32
CA LEU A 313 0.23 13.30 13.36
C LEU A 313 0.11 14.59 12.53
N PRO A 314 0.32 15.78 13.12
CA PRO A 314 0.40 17.02 12.35
C PRO A 314 1.52 16.96 11.33
N HIS A 315 1.24 17.33 10.09
CA HIS A 315 2.21 17.16 9.03
C HIS A 315 2.04 18.12 7.84
N ILE A 316 3.14 18.28 7.11
CA ILE A 316 3.24 19.04 5.89
C ILE A 316 3.51 18.09 4.73
N LEU A 317 2.66 18.14 3.71
CA LEU A 317 2.87 17.47 2.44
C LEU A 317 3.58 18.41 1.45
N VAL A 318 4.65 17.91 0.86
CA VAL A 318 5.48 18.63 -0.11
C VAL A 318 5.28 18.00 -1.50
N ALA A 319 5.39 18.83 -2.55
CA ALA A 319 5.24 18.38 -3.93
C ALA A 319 6.24 17.27 -4.32
N ASP A 320 5.73 16.16 -4.85
CA ASP A 320 6.52 15.10 -5.50
C ASP A 320 6.71 15.38 -7.00
N ARG A 321 7.64 14.64 -7.65
CA ARG A 321 7.98 14.88 -9.07
C ARG A 321 6.80 14.70 -10.02
N TYR A 322 5.89 13.79 -9.70
CA TYR A 322 4.85 13.32 -10.61
C TYR A 322 3.45 13.79 -10.20
N GLY A 323 3.35 14.62 -9.14
CA GLY A 323 2.09 15.15 -8.63
C GLY A 323 1.17 14.10 -8.01
N LYS A 324 1.66 12.89 -7.71
CA LYS A 324 0.86 11.81 -7.12
C LYS A 324 0.32 12.21 -5.76
N ALA A 325 1.19 12.78 -4.91
CA ALA A 325 0.81 13.23 -3.58
C ALA A 325 -0.19 14.39 -3.66
N ARG A 326 0.02 15.32 -4.61
CA ARG A 326 -0.90 16.44 -4.85
C ARG A 326 -2.29 15.97 -5.26
N SER A 327 -2.36 15.13 -6.28
CA SER A 327 -3.66 14.69 -6.81
C SER A 327 -4.43 13.88 -5.78
N HIS A 328 -3.75 13.03 -5.00
CA HIS A 328 -4.38 12.34 -3.88
C HIS A 328 -4.88 13.31 -2.81
N TRP A 329 -4.06 14.33 -2.45
CA TRP A 329 -4.44 15.36 -1.49
C TRP A 329 -5.72 16.08 -1.90
N GLU A 330 -5.76 16.58 -3.13
CA GLU A 330 -6.92 17.26 -3.73
C GLU A 330 -8.16 16.38 -3.84
N THR A 331 -7.96 15.09 -4.12
CA THR A 331 -9.08 14.17 -4.31
C THR A 331 -9.78 13.85 -3.00
N TRP A 332 -9.03 13.67 -1.90
CA TRP A 332 -9.55 13.02 -0.70
C TRP A 332 -9.39 13.79 0.60
N THR A 333 -8.43 14.71 0.70
CA THR A 333 -7.93 15.16 2.01
C THR A 333 -7.71 16.68 2.14
N THR A 334 -8.24 17.47 1.21
CA THR A 334 -8.28 18.95 1.32
C THR A 334 -9.15 19.45 2.47
N HIS A 335 -10.20 18.71 2.84
CA HIS A 335 -11.13 19.07 3.92
C HIS A 335 -10.69 18.56 5.32
N ARG A 336 -9.45 18.11 5.46
CA ARG A 336 -8.89 17.54 6.71
C ARG A 336 -8.53 18.63 7.73
N PRO A 337 -8.31 18.28 9.00
CA PRO A 337 -8.00 19.26 10.04
C PRO A 337 -6.81 20.17 9.65
N PRO A 338 -6.73 21.40 10.20
CA PRO A 338 -5.68 22.38 9.91
C PRO A 338 -4.23 21.88 10.17
N THR A 339 -4.12 20.73 10.85
CA THR A 339 -2.88 20.01 11.14
C THR A 339 -2.28 19.31 9.92
N THR A 340 -3.00 19.23 8.78
CA THR A 340 -2.45 18.81 7.48
C THR A 340 -2.30 20.02 6.57
N GLN A 341 -1.07 20.34 6.18
CA GLN A 341 -0.79 21.52 5.33
C GLN A 341 0.00 21.13 4.07
N TRP A 342 -0.15 21.89 2.99
CA TRP A 342 0.61 21.70 1.76
C TRP A 342 1.72 22.74 1.62
N ALA A 343 2.89 22.37 1.12
CA ALA A 343 3.96 23.30 0.80
C ALA A 343 4.52 23.05 -0.61
N TRP A 344 4.81 24.13 -1.35
CA TRP A 344 5.45 24.04 -2.67
C TRP A 344 6.97 24.00 -2.60
N THR A 345 7.53 24.55 -1.53
CA THR A 345 8.97 24.69 -1.36
C THR A 345 9.41 24.19 0.01
N GLU A 346 10.70 23.85 0.12
CA GLU A 346 11.30 23.49 1.39
C GLU A 346 11.16 24.62 2.44
N GLY A 347 11.37 25.87 2.02
CA GLY A 347 11.23 27.03 2.91
C GLY A 347 9.82 27.18 3.47
N GLU A 348 8.80 27.04 2.62
CA GLU A 348 7.39 27.03 3.06
C GLU A 348 7.11 25.88 4.04
N ALA A 349 7.65 24.69 3.75
CA ALA A 349 7.44 23.52 4.60
C ALA A 349 8.05 23.71 6.00
N ARG A 350 9.27 24.26 6.07
CA ARG A 350 9.93 24.61 7.34
C ARG A 350 9.14 25.64 8.13
N GLN A 351 8.67 26.70 7.47
CA GLN A 351 7.87 27.74 8.12
C GLN A 351 6.54 27.20 8.68
N ARG A 352 5.84 26.38 7.89
CA ARG A 352 4.58 25.72 8.30
C ARG A 352 4.80 24.72 9.45
N ALA A 353 5.90 23.96 9.40
CA ALA A 353 6.27 23.05 10.49
C ALA A 353 6.53 23.80 11.80
N GLY A 354 7.22 24.94 11.74
CA GLY A 354 7.40 25.82 12.90
C GLY A 354 6.07 26.27 13.51
N ARG A 355 5.12 26.74 12.69
CA ARG A 355 3.79 27.14 13.17
C ARG A 355 3.00 26.00 13.79
N LEU A 356 3.07 24.79 13.22
CA LEU A 356 2.41 23.62 13.83
C LEU A 356 3.03 23.26 15.17
N LEU A 357 4.36 23.36 15.31
CA LEU A 357 5.04 23.13 16.59
C LEU A 357 4.65 24.17 17.65
N GLU A 358 4.57 25.44 17.28
CA GLU A 358 4.11 26.51 18.17
C GLU A 358 2.68 26.25 18.63
N ALA A 359 1.78 25.86 17.72
CA ALA A 359 0.40 25.50 18.06
C ALA A 359 0.31 24.28 19.00
N LEU A 360 1.21 23.32 18.89
CA LEU A 360 1.29 22.17 19.81
C LEU A 360 1.86 22.51 21.19
N ARG A 361 2.56 23.65 21.31
CA ARG A 361 3.14 24.15 22.57
C ARG A 361 2.28 25.21 23.24
N ALA A 362 1.26 25.71 22.54
CA ALA A 362 0.29 26.63 23.12
C ALA A 362 -0.48 25.92 24.26
N PRO A 363 -0.65 26.59 25.41
CA PRO A 363 -1.19 26.01 26.63
C PRO A 363 -2.66 25.57 26.54
#